data_AF-A0A2V5Q731-F1
#
_entry.id   AF-A0A2V5Q731-F1
#
_cell.length_a   1.000
_cell.length_b   1.000
_cell.length_c   1.000
_cell.angle_alpha   90.00
_cell.angle_beta   90.00
_cell.angle_gamma   90.00
#
_symmetry.space_group_name_H-M   'P 1'
#
loop_
_entity.id
_entity.type
_entity.pdbx_description
1 polymer ?
#
loop_
_entity_poly.entity_id
_entity_poly.type
_entity_poly.pdbx_seq_one_letter_code
_entity_poly.pdbx_strand_id
1 'polypeptide(L)'
;MTSVKTWLGYPYPLGATWLGNGVNFALFSETATSVELCLFDNIDATEENIRIPVTEHTDQVWHLFLPDLRPGQLYGFRVSGPYDPERGLRFNSSKLLLDPYAKAIAGEVTWADEMFGYVIGGENEDLTQDFRDDAWGVPKSVVIDNAFDWHDDKRLRIPLHRSVIYEAHVKGFSKLWNDVPEQLRGTYAALGSPAAIDYFKKLCVTAVELLPVHAHIDDKVLVDRGLTNYWGYNTIGFFAPHAQYSSSGQFGEQVVEFKSMVRNLHAAGIEVILDVVYNHTAEGNHLGPTLCFRGIDNLAYYRLQPDNPRFYLDFTGTGNTFNLLHSRALQLVMDSLRYWVLEMRVDGFRFDLASTLARDHEGVNKLHAFFEIIHQDPVLSQVKLIAEPWDVGEGGYQVGNFPVLWAEWNGKYRDTMR
;
A
#
# COMPACT_ATOMS: atom_id res chain seq x y z
N MET A 1 -2.01 35.62 -1.40
CA MET A 1 -1.94 34.24 -1.91
C MET A 1 -1.38 34.31 -3.31
N THR A 2 -0.19 33.77 -3.53
CA THR A 2 0.40 33.65 -4.86
C THR A 2 -0.52 32.77 -5.69
N SER A 3 -1.04 33.27 -6.81
CA SER A 3 -1.93 32.49 -7.68
C SER A 3 -1.14 31.32 -8.25
N VAL A 4 -1.44 30.09 -7.81
CA VAL A 4 -0.84 28.89 -8.38
C VAL A 4 -1.49 28.64 -9.73
N LYS A 5 -0.68 28.60 -10.77
CA LYS A 5 -1.14 28.30 -12.12
C LYS A 5 -1.52 26.82 -12.17
N THR A 6 -2.77 26.51 -12.48
CA THR A 6 -3.28 25.14 -12.67
C THR A 6 -3.73 24.94 -14.11
N TRP A 7 -3.50 23.75 -14.67
CA TRP A 7 -4.04 23.31 -15.97
C TRP A 7 -4.95 22.09 -15.77
N LEU A 8 -5.69 21.72 -16.81
CA LEU A 8 -6.71 20.67 -16.75
C LEU A 8 -6.17 19.31 -16.27
N GLY A 9 -4.96 18.95 -16.69
CA GLY A 9 -4.41 17.61 -16.42
C GLY A 9 -5.20 16.50 -17.11
N TYR A 10 -5.02 15.28 -16.60
CA TYR A 10 -5.56 14.05 -17.16
C TYR A 10 -6.10 13.13 -16.04
N PRO A 11 -7.20 12.39 -16.28
CA PRO A 11 -7.74 11.45 -15.30
C PRO A 11 -6.93 10.15 -15.18
N TYR A 12 -5.92 9.95 -16.04
CA TYR A 12 -5.06 8.78 -16.01
C TYR A 12 -3.61 9.15 -16.38
N PRO A 13 -2.59 8.52 -15.76
CA PRO A 13 -2.69 7.52 -14.68
C PRO A 13 -3.15 8.13 -13.34
N LEU A 14 -3.69 7.28 -12.46
CA LEU A 14 -4.06 7.66 -11.09
C LEU A 14 -2.82 7.94 -10.22
N GLY A 15 -2.98 8.85 -9.25
CA GLY A 15 -1.94 9.36 -8.37
C GLY A 15 -1.21 10.59 -8.93
N ALA A 16 -0.09 10.96 -8.30
CA ALA A 16 0.81 12.01 -8.79
C ALA A 16 1.83 11.46 -9.80
N THR A 17 1.86 12.05 -11.00
CA THR A 17 2.76 11.64 -12.09
C THR A 17 3.60 12.82 -12.57
N TRP A 18 4.92 12.69 -12.45
CA TRP A 18 5.89 13.63 -13.00
C TRP A 18 5.97 13.51 -14.54
N LEU A 19 5.70 14.60 -15.26
CA LEU A 19 5.69 14.63 -16.74
C LEU A 19 6.88 15.38 -17.36
N GLY A 20 7.90 15.73 -16.57
CA GLY A 20 9.10 16.43 -17.03
C GLY A 20 9.02 17.97 -16.96
N ASN A 21 7.82 18.53 -17.03
CA ASN A 21 7.54 19.98 -16.95
C ASN A 21 6.51 20.36 -15.88
N GLY A 22 5.97 19.38 -15.15
CA GLY A 22 4.99 19.57 -14.08
C GLY A 22 4.48 18.22 -13.59
N VAL A 23 3.56 18.25 -12.65
CA VAL A 23 2.98 17.05 -12.04
C VAL A 23 1.48 17.01 -12.35
N ASN A 24 1.03 15.87 -12.88
CA ASN A 24 -0.38 15.55 -13.02
C ASN A 24 -0.86 14.83 -11.76
N PHE A 25 -1.95 15.29 -11.15
CA PHE A 25 -2.61 14.62 -10.04
C PHE A 25 -3.96 14.07 -10.51
N ALA A 26 -4.26 12.82 -10.15
CA ALA A 26 -5.54 12.19 -10.45
C ALA A 26 -6.00 11.32 -9.26
N LEU A 27 -7.16 11.62 -8.69
CA LEU A 27 -7.71 10.93 -7.51
C LEU A 27 -9.11 10.41 -7.82
N PHE A 28 -9.32 9.10 -7.67
CA PHE A 28 -10.66 8.52 -7.76
C PHE A 28 -11.46 8.80 -6.48
N SER A 29 -12.66 9.33 -6.65
CA SER A 29 -13.73 9.35 -5.64
C SER A 29 -15.05 9.62 -6.34
N GLU A 30 -15.99 8.68 -6.23
CA GLU A 30 -17.30 8.80 -6.88
C GLU A 30 -18.34 9.52 -6.04
N THR A 31 -18.13 9.58 -4.71
CA THR A 31 -19.07 10.17 -3.76
C THR A 31 -18.64 11.55 -3.25
N ALA A 32 -17.37 11.95 -3.45
CA ALA A 32 -16.90 13.26 -3.02
C ALA A 32 -17.69 14.41 -3.67
N THR A 33 -17.90 15.49 -2.91
CA THR A 33 -18.48 16.74 -3.39
C THR A 33 -17.44 17.79 -3.75
N SER A 34 -16.23 17.68 -3.19
CA SER A 34 -15.08 18.48 -3.57
C SER A 34 -13.78 17.82 -3.14
N VAL A 35 -12.71 18.04 -3.91
CA VAL A 35 -11.35 17.61 -3.58
C VAL A 35 -10.43 18.82 -3.56
N GLU A 36 -9.58 18.90 -2.55
CA GLU A 36 -8.52 19.90 -2.44
C GLU A 36 -7.16 19.20 -2.37
N LEU A 37 -6.22 19.62 -3.22
CA LEU A 37 -4.82 19.21 -3.15
C LEU A 37 -4.07 20.12 -2.19
N CYS A 38 -3.43 19.52 -1.18
CA CYS A 38 -2.63 20.21 -0.17
C CYS A 38 -1.14 19.99 -0.44
N LEU A 39 -0.36 21.06 -0.58
CA LEU A 39 1.09 21.01 -0.79
C LEU A 39 1.83 21.49 0.46
N PHE A 40 2.94 20.82 0.78
CA PHE A 40 3.76 21.10 1.95
C PHE A 40 5.22 21.39 1.54
N ASP A 41 5.84 22.39 2.16
CA ASP A 41 7.24 22.76 1.89
C ASP A 41 8.23 21.85 2.62
N ASN A 42 7.82 21.24 3.74
CA ASN A 42 8.63 20.32 4.53
C ASN A 42 7.77 19.34 5.33
N ILE A 43 8.39 18.27 5.84
CA ILE A 43 7.68 17.18 6.53
C ILE A 43 7.14 17.57 7.90
N ASP A 44 7.79 18.52 8.56
CA ASP A 44 7.42 19.02 9.90
C ASP A 44 6.38 20.14 9.83
N ALA A 45 5.88 20.47 8.64
CA ALA A 45 4.88 21.50 8.44
C ALA A 45 3.56 21.07 9.10
N THR A 46 3.08 21.89 10.03
CA THR A 46 1.85 21.63 10.78
C THR A 46 0.58 21.91 9.98
N GLU A 47 0.71 22.67 8.89
CA GLU A 47 -0.36 23.07 7.98
C GLU A 47 0.18 23.10 6.54
N GLU A 48 -0.70 22.95 5.55
CA GLU A 48 -0.32 23.06 4.15
C GLU A 48 0.04 24.50 3.76
N ASN A 49 1.11 24.66 2.97
CA ASN A 49 1.55 25.94 2.44
C ASN A 49 0.56 26.47 1.38
N ILE A 50 -0.01 25.54 0.63
CA ILE A 50 -0.92 25.83 -0.48
C ILE A 50 -2.02 24.78 -0.50
N ARG A 51 -3.27 25.25 -0.58
CA ARG A 51 -4.44 24.43 -0.84
C ARG A 51 -5.04 24.80 -2.20
N ILE A 52 -5.25 23.81 -3.05
CA ILE A 52 -5.67 24.00 -4.45
C ILE A 52 -6.96 23.21 -4.68
N PRO A 53 -8.10 23.86 -5.02
CA PRO A 53 -9.30 23.13 -5.39
C PRO A 53 -9.08 22.36 -6.70
N VAL A 54 -9.43 21.07 -6.69
CA VAL A 54 -9.43 20.23 -7.89
C VAL A 54 -10.80 20.33 -8.53
N THR A 55 -10.90 21.02 -9.67
CA THR A 55 -12.18 21.31 -10.32
C THR A 55 -12.51 20.38 -11.47
N GLU A 56 -11.49 19.82 -12.13
CA GLU A 56 -11.72 18.93 -13.26
C GLU A 56 -12.08 17.53 -12.78
N HIS A 57 -13.10 16.97 -13.40
CA HIS A 57 -13.70 15.70 -13.01
C HIS A 57 -14.14 14.92 -14.25
N THR A 58 -13.49 13.79 -14.50
CA THR A 58 -13.77 12.88 -15.63
C THR A 58 -13.87 11.45 -15.12
N ASP A 59 -14.95 10.73 -15.44
CA ASP A 59 -15.15 9.33 -15.05
C ASP A 59 -14.90 9.00 -13.57
N GLN A 60 -15.44 9.84 -12.67
CA GLN A 60 -15.27 9.75 -11.20
C GLN A 60 -13.85 10.02 -10.71
N VAL A 61 -13.00 10.61 -11.55
CA VAL A 61 -11.61 10.96 -11.22
C VAL A 61 -11.43 12.47 -11.22
N TRP A 62 -11.01 12.99 -10.08
CA TRP A 62 -10.66 14.39 -9.86
C TRP A 62 -9.23 14.61 -10.31
N HIS A 63 -8.96 15.57 -11.18
CA HIS A 63 -7.62 15.77 -11.71
C HIS A 63 -7.24 17.23 -11.92
N LEU A 64 -5.94 17.49 -11.91
CA LEU A 64 -5.35 18.76 -12.33
C LEU A 64 -3.87 18.56 -12.69
N PHE A 65 -3.30 19.52 -13.40
CA PHE A 65 -1.87 19.58 -13.67
C PHE A 65 -1.25 20.86 -13.09
N LEU A 66 -0.14 20.69 -12.36
CA LEU A 66 0.66 21.79 -11.83
C LEU A 66 1.96 21.91 -12.63
N PRO A 67 2.10 22.93 -13.50
CA PRO A 67 3.37 23.22 -14.15
C PRO A 67 4.44 23.55 -13.11
N ASP A 68 5.69 23.22 -13.45
CA ASP A 68 6.90 23.54 -12.69
C ASP A 68 7.08 22.83 -11.33
N LEU A 69 6.03 22.18 -10.80
CA LEU A 69 6.15 21.31 -9.62
C LEU A 69 7.12 20.17 -9.90
N ARG A 70 7.97 19.77 -8.94
CA ARG A 70 9.04 18.78 -9.16
C ARG A 70 8.90 17.56 -8.25
N PRO A 71 9.56 16.44 -8.59
CA PRO A 71 9.80 15.34 -7.65
C PRO A 71 10.39 15.82 -6.32
N GLY A 72 10.03 15.15 -5.23
CA GLY A 72 10.30 15.56 -3.85
C GLY A 72 9.19 16.41 -3.22
N GLN A 73 8.23 16.91 -4.00
CA GLN A 73 7.09 17.64 -3.46
C GLN A 73 6.25 16.76 -2.54
N LEU A 74 6.02 17.26 -1.32
CA LEU A 74 5.13 16.65 -0.34
C LEU A 74 3.69 17.11 -0.57
N TYR A 75 2.74 16.18 -0.52
CA TYR A 75 1.34 16.48 -0.73
C TYR A 75 0.41 15.54 0.04
N GLY A 76 -0.86 15.93 0.11
CA GLY A 76 -1.99 15.11 0.52
C GLY A 76 -3.28 15.68 -0.05
N PHE A 77 -4.42 15.08 0.29
CA PHE A 77 -5.73 15.53 -0.16
C PHE A 77 -6.65 15.83 1.02
N ARG A 78 -7.51 16.83 0.87
CA ARG A 78 -8.71 16.98 1.69
C ARG A 78 -9.91 16.69 0.82
N VAL A 79 -10.79 15.80 1.28
CA VAL A 79 -11.95 15.35 0.51
C VAL A 79 -13.20 15.65 1.30
N SER A 80 -14.10 16.41 0.70
CA SER A 80 -15.40 16.75 1.28
C SER A 80 -16.48 15.89 0.66
N GLY A 81 -17.51 15.61 1.45
CA GLY A 81 -18.68 14.86 1.04
C GLY A 81 -19.65 14.72 2.21
N PRO A 82 -20.71 13.92 2.07
CA PRO A 82 -21.64 13.68 3.16
C PRO A 82 -20.96 12.93 4.32
N TYR A 83 -21.18 13.40 5.54
CA TYR A 83 -20.87 12.66 6.77
C TYR A 83 -22.18 12.11 7.33
N ASP A 84 -22.45 10.84 7.02
CA ASP A 84 -23.59 10.06 7.50
C ASP A 84 -23.08 8.64 7.80
N PRO A 85 -22.45 8.44 8.97
CA PRO A 85 -21.83 7.17 9.33
C PRO A 85 -22.82 6.02 9.37
N GLU A 86 -24.10 6.25 9.69
CA GLU A 86 -25.14 5.21 9.66
C GLU A 86 -25.32 4.62 8.26
N ARG A 87 -25.08 5.43 7.23
CA ARG A 87 -25.10 5.01 5.81
C ARG A 87 -23.72 4.67 5.25
N GLY A 88 -22.69 4.62 6.10
CA GLY A 88 -21.31 4.34 5.70
C GLY A 88 -20.59 5.51 5.03
N LEU A 89 -21.17 6.71 5.00
CA LEU A 89 -20.58 7.91 4.42
C LEU A 89 -19.73 8.62 5.48
N ARG A 90 -18.41 8.65 5.30
CA ARG A 90 -17.44 9.08 6.35
C ARG A 90 -16.50 10.20 5.91
N PHE A 91 -16.95 11.06 4.99
CA PHE A 91 -16.14 12.17 4.48
C PHE A 91 -15.86 13.21 5.56
N ASN A 92 -14.59 13.61 5.70
CA ASN A 92 -14.21 14.63 6.66
C ASN A 92 -13.02 15.45 6.13
N SER A 93 -13.30 16.64 5.59
CA SER A 93 -12.28 17.51 5.00
C SER A 93 -11.31 18.12 6.01
N SER A 94 -11.62 18.03 7.31
CA SER A 94 -10.66 18.39 8.36
C SER A 94 -9.50 17.40 8.44
N LYS A 95 -9.62 16.21 7.83
CA LYS A 95 -8.59 15.18 7.81
C LYS A 95 -7.78 15.24 6.51
N LEU A 96 -6.47 15.31 6.64
CA LEU A 96 -5.51 15.20 5.55
C LEU A 96 -5.37 13.72 5.20
N LEU A 97 -5.54 13.41 3.92
CA LEU A 97 -5.56 12.05 3.42
C LEU A 97 -4.34 11.80 2.53
N LEU A 98 -3.75 10.63 2.70
CA LEU A 98 -2.75 10.11 1.79
C LEU A 98 -3.37 9.83 0.41
N ASP A 99 -2.57 9.97 -0.63
CA ASP A 99 -2.93 9.49 -1.97
C ASP A 99 -2.83 7.95 -2.01
N PRO A 100 -3.93 7.22 -2.33
CA PRO A 100 -3.91 5.76 -2.46
C PRO A 100 -2.92 5.24 -3.49
N TYR A 101 -2.56 6.08 -4.48
CA TYR A 101 -1.60 5.78 -5.53
C TYR A 101 -0.19 6.34 -5.26
N ALA A 102 0.07 6.92 -4.07
CA ALA A 102 1.39 7.44 -3.70
C ALA A 102 2.48 6.38 -3.87
N LYS A 103 3.53 6.71 -4.62
CA LYS A 103 4.68 5.81 -4.84
C LYS A 103 5.77 5.96 -3.77
N ALA A 104 5.67 6.99 -2.95
CA ALA A 104 6.47 7.21 -1.76
C ALA A 104 5.62 7.93 -0.71
N ILE A 105 5.80 7.54 0.55
CA ILE A 105 5.18 8.16 1.72
C ILE A 105 6.32 8.52 2.68
N ALA A 106 6.34 9.76 3.12
CA ALA A 106 7.34 10.29 4.04
C ALA A 106 6.74 10.51 5.43
N GLY A 107 7.51 10.18 6.46
CA GLY A 107 7.11 10.30 7.85
C GLY A 107 6.30 9.12 8.37
N GLU A 108 5.88 9.26 9.62
CA GLU A 108 5.08 8.29 10.36
C GLU A 108 3.86 8.99 10.94
N VAL A 109 2.84 8.23 11.32
CA VAL A 109 1.68 8.80 12.02
C VAL A 109 2.11 9.22 13.42
N THR A 110 2.00 10.51 13.72
CA THR A 110 2.09 11.00 15.09
C THR A 110 0.70 10.87 15.72
N TRP A 111 0.51 9.82 16.51
CA TRP A 111 -0.79 9.48 17.06
C TRP A 111 -1.33 10.54 18.02
N ALA A 112 -2.52 11.03 17.70
CA ALA A 112 -3.36 11.87 18.53
C ALA A 112 -4.84 11.62 18.17
N ASP A 113 -5.77 12.12 18.98
CA ASP A 113 -7.20 11.93 18.75
C ASP A 113 -7.66 12.61 17.44
N GLU A 114 -6.92 13.61 16.98
CA GLU A 114 -7.14 14.31 15.72
C GLU A 114 -7.03 13.38 14.50
N MET A 115 -6.27 12.27 14.58
CA MET A 115 -6.09 11.30 13.49
C MET A 115 -7.37 10.49 13.20
N PHE A 116 -8.40 10.66 14.02
CA PHE A 116 -9.69 10.00 13.87
C PHE A 116 -10.70 10.97 13.28
N GLY A 117 -11.48 10.49 12.31
CA GLY A 117 -12.59 11.24 11.70
C GLY A 117 -13.75 11.55 12.66
N TYR A 118 -13.68 11.06 13.89
CA TYR A 118 -14.71 11.15 14.92
C TYR A 118 -14.14 11.51 16.29
N VAL A 119 -15.01 11.98 17.20
CA VAL A 119 -14.58 12.44 18.53
C VAL A 119 -14.32 11.24 19.45
N ILE A 120 -13.04 10.96 19.71
CA ILE A 120 -12.61 9.94 20.67
C ILE A 120 -13.18 10.24 22.06
N GLY A 121 -13.78 9.24 22.70
CA GLY A 121 -14.40 9.38 24.02
C GLY A 121 -15.74 10.13 24.04
N GLY A 122 -16.27 10.55 22.88
CA GLY A 122 -17.61 11.12 22.76
C GLY A 122 -18.72 10.08 22.98
N GLU A 123 -19.88 10.51 23.50
CA GLU A 123 -21.00 9.61 23.83
C GLU A 123 -21.51 8.78 22.65
N ASN A 124 -21.43 9.31 21.43
CA ASN A 124 -21.90 8.65 20.21
C ASN A 124 -20.75 8.07 19.35
N GLU A 125 -19.53 8.03 19.88
CA GLU A 125 -18.34 7.45 19.23
C GLU A 125 -18.20 7.88 17.74
N ASP A 126 -18.16 6.91 16.81
CA ASP A 126 -17.93 7.09 15.37
C ASP A 126 -19.06 7.81 14.62
N LEU A 127 -20.16 8.16 15.30
CA LEU A 127 -21.25 8.95 14.74
C LEU A 127 -20.99 10.46 14.82
N THR A 128 -20.03 10.89 15.65
CA THR A 128 -19.76 12.32 15.87
C THR A 128 -18.56 12.76 15.06
N GLN A 129 -18.77 13.64 14.07
CA GLN A 129 -17.69 14.18 13.26
C GLN A 129 -16.72 15.02 14.10
N ASP A 130 -15.41 14.78 13.96
CA ASP A 130 -14.37 15.61 14.55
C ASP A 130 -13.80 16.59 13.51
N PHE A 131 -13.87 17.88 13.81
CA PHE A 131 -13.43 18.95 12.90
C PHE A 131 -11.98 19.41 13.10
N ARG A 132 -11.25 18.86 14.07
CA ARG A 132 -9.84 19.20 14.31
C ARG A 132 -8.97 18.75 13.15
N ASP A 133 -7.97 19.56 12.82
CA ASP A 133 -6.99 19.28 11.79
C ASP A 133 -5.92 18.28 12.27
N ASP A 134 -5.51 17.39 11.38
CA ASP A 134 -4.55 16.32 11.62
C ASP A 134 -3.27 16.44 10.77
N ALA A 135 -3.19 17.47 9.90
CA ALA A 135 -2.10 17.62 8.94
C ALA A 135 -0.69 17.56 9.57
N TRP A 136 -0.55 18.04 10.81
CA TRP A 136 0.70 18.00 11.56
C TRP A 136 1.17 16.59 11.96
N GLY A 137 0.24 15.63 12.07
CA GLY A 137 0.52 14.26 12.52
C GLY A 137 0.37 13.18 11.45
N VAL A 138 -0.21 13.49 10.30
CA VAL A 138 -0.35 12.55 9.17
C VAL A 138 0.93 12.57 8.30
N PRO A 139 1.48 11.42 7.87
CA PRO A 139 2.58 11.37 6.91
C PRO A 139 2.17 11.98 5.56
N LYS A 140 3.15 12.34 4.72
CA LYS A 140 2.86 13.01 3.43
C LYS A 140 3.15 12.08 2.27
N SER A 141 2.27 12.09 1.27
CA SER A 141 2.56 11.50 -0.04
C SER A 141 3.66 12.31 -0.72
N VAL A 142 4.50 11.65 -1.51
CA VAL A 142 5.64 12.30 -2.17
C VAL A 142 5.58 12.07 -3.67
N VAL A 143 5.71 13.16 -4.43
CA VAL A 143 5.89 13.07 -5.89
C VAL A 143 7.28 12.50 -6.15
N ILE A 144 7.38 11.44 -6.96
CA ILE A 144 8.67 10.84 -7.33
C ILE A 144 8.95 11.00 -8.83
N ASP A 145 10.23 10.84 -9.18
CA ASP A 145 10.62 10.48 -10.53
C ASP A 145 10.76 8.94 -10.60
N ASN A 146 10.09 8.32 -11.57
CA ASN A 146 10.19 6.88 -11.77
C ASN A 146 11.48 6.46 -12.50
N ALA A 147 12.21 7.41 -13.10
CA ALA A 147 13.44 7.13 -13.83
C ALA A 147 14.47 6.40 -12.95
N PHE A 148 14.93 5.24 -13.43
CA PHE A 148 15.96 4.43 -12.77
C PHE A 148 16.73 3.62 -13.80
N ASP A 149 18.06 3.61 -13.70
CA ASP A 149 18.93 2.85 -14.60
C ASP A 149 19.06 1.40 -14.12
N TRP A 150 18.29 0.52 -14.75
CA TRP A 150 18.32 -0.92 -14.52
C TRP A 150 19.52 -1.63 -15.17
N HIS A 151 20.34 -0.93 -15.96
CA HIS A 151 21.42 -1.51 -16.75
C HIS A 151 20.94 -2.72 -17.58
N ASP A 152 21.69 -3.83 -17.56
CA ASP A 152 21.37 -5.06 -18.29
C ASP A 152 20.42 -6.00 -17.54
N ASP A 153 19.72 -5.52 -16.51
CA ASP A 153 18.84 -6.34 -15.70
C ASP A 153 17.73 -7.01 -16.53
N LYS A 154 17.45 -8.28 -16.24
CA LYS A 154 16.47 -9.12 -16.93
C LYS A 154 15.75 -9.99 -15.91
N ARG A 155 14.47 -10.25 -16.14
CA ARG A 155 13.70 -11.19 -15.33
C ARG A 155 14.35 -12.58 -15.37
N LEU A 156 14.61 -13.14 -14.20
CA LEU A 156 15.31 -14.41 -14.05
C LEU A 156 14.44 -15.61 -14.44
N ARG A 157 13.14 -15.56 -14.10
CA ARG A 157 12.15 -16.58 -14.46
C ARG A 157 12.59 -18.00 -14.09
N ILE A 158 13.13 -18.16 -12.88
CA ILE A 158 13.50 -19.47 -12.35
C ILE A 158 12.20 -20.28 -12.21
N PRO A 159 12.09 -21.47 -12.83
CA PRO A 159 10.87 -22.27 -12.73
C PRO A 159 10.61 -22.68 -11.28
N LEU A 160 9.35 -22.63 -10.84
CA LEU A 160 8.99 -22.87 -9.43
C LEU A 160 9.49 -24.22 -8.87
N HIS A 161 9.51 -25.28 -9.70
CA HIS A 161 10.03 -26.60 -9.30
C HIS A 161 11.56 -26.64 -9.05
N ARG A 162 12.28 -25.58 -9.42
CA ARG A 162 13.71 -25.37 -9.12
C ARG A 162 13.92 -24.29 -8.07
N SER A 163 12.84 -23.67 -7.58
CA SER A 163 12.94 -22.57 -6.62
C SER A 163 13.15 -23.08 -5.21
N VAL A 164 14.06 -22.41 -4.50
CA VAL A 164 14.24 -22.50 -3.04
C VAL A 164 14.00 -21.09 -2.50
N ILE A 165 12.87 -20.92 -1.81
CA ILE A 165 12.40 -19.63 -1.29
C ILE A 165 13.00 -19.42 0.10
N TYR A 166 13.55 -18.24 0.33
CA TYR A 166 14.07 -17.78 1.62
C TYR A 166 13.21 -16.63 2.14
N GLU A 167 12.33 -16.91 3.09
CA GLU A 167 11.53 -15.89 3.77
C GLU A 167 12.43 -15.03 4.66
N ALA A 168 12.39 -13.71 4.50
CA ALA A 168 13.24 -12.78 5.24
C ALA A 168 12.50 -11.48 5.59
N HIS A 169 12.80 -10.98 6.79
CA HIS A 169 12.43 -9.63 7.17
C HIS A 169 13.56 -8.66 6.83
N VAL A 170 13.27 -7.57 6.09
CA VAL A 170 14.26 -6.57 5.66
C VAL A 170 15.14 -6.07 6.82
N LYS A 171 14.49 -5.56 7.89
CA LYS A 171 15.16 -5.14 9.12
C LYS A 171 15.93 -6.27 9.81
N GLY A 172 15.24 -7.34 10.23
CA GLY A 172 15.84 -8.42 11.02
C GLY A 172 17.02 -9.12 10.35
N PHE A 173 17.01 -9.25 9.03
CA PHE A 173 18.02 -9.96 8.27
C PHE A 173 19.44 -9.44 8.53
N SER A 174 19.63 -8.12 8.62
CA SER A 174 20.95 -7.51 8.72
C SER A 174 21.14 -6.59 9.92
N LYS A 175 20.11 -6.38 10.76
CA LYS A 175 20.18 -5.40 11.87
C LYS A 175 21.37 -5.60 12.81
N LEU A 176 21.73 -6.86 13.07
CA LEU A 176 22.84 -7.25 13.96
C LEU A 176 24.05 -7.82 13.21
N TRP A 177 24.10 -7.70 11.88
CA TRP A 177 25.14 -8.32 11.08
C TRP A 177 26.35 -7.39 10.92
N ASN A 178 27.46 -7.76 11.58
CA ASN A 178 28.65 -6.92 11.65
C ASN A 178 29.36 -6.67 10.32
N ASP A 179 29.25 -7.58 9.35
CA ASP A 179 29.89 -7.45 8.02
C ASP A 179 29.18 -6.44 7.13
N VAL A 180 27.96 -6.00 7.52
CA VAL A 180 27.23 -4.91 6.88
C VAL A 180 27.57 -3.60 7.61
N PRO A 181 27.91 -2.51 6.88
CA PRO A 181 28.13 -1.19 7.49
C PRO A 181 26.94 -0.76 8.35
N GLU A 182 27.20 -0.22 9.54
CA GLU A 182 26.19 0.06 10.55
C GLU A 182 25.01 0.88 10.02
N GLN A 183 25.28 1.88 9.19
CA GLN A 183 24.29 2.77 8.58
C GLN A 183 23.34 2.08 7.59
N LEU A 184 23.71 0.91 7.07
CA LEU A 184 22.89 0.12 6.14
C LEU A 184 22.13 -1.01 6.85
N ARG A 185 22.47 -1.33 8.10
CA ARG A 185 21.92 -2.51 8.79
C ARG A 185 20.40 -2.39 8.97
N GLY A 186 19.70 -3.37 8.43
CA GLY A 186 18.25 -3.47 8.47
C GLY A 186 17.53 -2.67 7.38
N THR A 187 18.20 -2.33 6.29
CA THR A 187 17.61 -1.59 5.15
C THR A 187 17.63 -2.39 3.86
N TYR A 188 16.95 -1.90 2.82
CA TYR A 188 16.98 -2.48 1.48
C TYR A 188 18.41 -2.53 0.93
N ALA A 189 19.22 -1.50 1.18
CA ALA A 189 20.62 -1.47 0.75
C ALA A 189 21.44 -2.63 1.34
N ALA A 190 21.18 -3.05 2.58
CA ALA A 190 21.86 -4.20 3.17
C ALA A 190 21.46 -5.54 2.53
N LEU A 191 20.18 -5.72 2.19
CA LEU A 191 19.72 -6.92 1.48
C LEU A 191 20.35 -7.06 0.10
N GLY A 192 20.57 -5.94 -0.60
CA GLY A 192 21.25 -5.89 -1.89
C GLY A 192 22.78 -5.78 -1.81
N SER A 193 23.38 -5.97 -0.62
CA SER A 193 24.81 -5.78 -0.40
C SER A 193 25.64 -7.01 -0.83
N PRO A 194 26.96 -6.86 -1.08
CA PRO A 194 27.83 -8.00 -1.38
C PRO A 194 27.83 -9.10 -0.31
N ALA A 195 27.73 -8.73 0.98
CA ALA A 195 27.69 -9.68 2.08
C ALA A 195 26.42 -10.53 2.05
N ALA A 196 25.26 -9.89 1.84
CA ALA A 196 23.97 -10.57 1.70
C ALA A 196 23.94 -11.50 0.49
N ILE A 197 24.43 -11.02 -0.65
CA ILE A 197 24.51 -11.81 -1.89
C ILE A 197 25.40 -13.04 -1.69
N ASP A 198 26.60 -12.89 -1.13
CA ASP A 198 27.50 -14.02 -0.85
C ASP A 198 26.85 -15.06 0.08
N TYR A 199 26.14 -14.60 1.11
CA TYR A 199 25.36 -15.47 2.00
C TYR A 199 24.28 -16.26 1.25
N PHE A 200 23.43 -15.58 0.46
CA PHE A 200 22.36 -16.23 -0.30
C PHE A 200 22.92 -17.24 -1.31
N LYS A 201 24.04 -16.91 -1.97
CA LYS A 201 24.70 -17.81 -2.93
C LYS A 201 25.28 -19.04 -2.24
N LYS A 202 25.88 -18.89 -1.04
CA LYS A 202 26.38 -20.02 -0.25
C LYS A 202 25.25 -20.92 0.28
N LEU A 203 24.11 -20.33 0.64
CA LEU A 203 22.92 -21.07 1.06
C LEU A 203 22.19 -21.74 -0.12
N CYS A 204 22.52 -21.36 -1.36
CA CYS A 204 21.92 -21.86 -2.59
C CYS A 204 20.43 -21.56 -2.73
N VAL A 205 19.97 -20.45 -2.16
CA VAL A 205 18.58 -19.98 -2.36
C VAL A 205 18.45 -19.33 -3.73
N THR A 206 17.26 -19.41 -4.31
CA THR A 206 17.00 -18.86 -5.65
C THR A 206 16.07 -17.66 -5.63
N ALA A 207 15.29 -17.51 -4.57
CA ALA A 207 14.35 -16.41 -4.38
C ALA A 207 14.35 -15.98 -2.91
N VAL A 208 14.27 -14.67 -2.67
CA VAL A 208 14.00 -14.11 -1.35
C VAL A 208 12.54 -13.66 -1.33
N GLU A 209 11.78 -14.17 -0.36
CA GLU A 209 10.41 -13.71 -0.07
C GLU A 209 10.48 -12.71 1.07
N LEU A 210 10.22 -11.45 0.78
CA LEU A 210 10.28 -10.39 1.78
C LEU A 210 8.93 -10.30 2.50
N LEU A 211 8.97 -10.28 3.83
CA LEU A 211 7.84 -9.81 4.64
C LEU A 211 7.38 -8.41 4.17
N PRO A 212 6.15 -7.99 4.50
CA PRO A 212 5.52 -6.81 3.92
C PRO A 212 6.43 -5.58 3.82
N VAL A 213 6.63 -5.14 2.57
CA VAL A 213 7.40 -3.92 2.25
C VAL A 213 6.52 -2.77 1.80
N HIS A 214 5.22 -2.96 1.61
CA HIS A 214 4.29 -1.85 1.42
C HIS A 214 4.36 -0.92 2.65
N ALA A 215 4.18 0.38 2.43
CA ALA A 215 4.12 1.34 3.51
C ALA A 215 2.98 0.97 4.47
N HIS A 216 3.35 0.77 5.73
CA HIS A 216 2.46 0.34 6.81
C HIS A 216 2.49 1.31 7.98
N ILE A 217 1.53 1.16 8.88
CA ILE A 217 1.36 2.01 10.05
C ILE A 217 1.46 1.14 11.30
N ASP A 218 2.19 1.66 12.30
CA ASP A 218 2.17 1.12 13.65
C ASP A 218 0.84 1.45 14.33
N ASP A 219 0.06 0.43 14.66
CA ASP A 219 -1.24 0.61 15.30
C ASP A 219 -1.12 1.42 16.60
N LYS A 220 -2.08 2.33 16.84
CA LYS A 220 -2.11 3.15 18.05
C LYS A 220 -1.97 2.31 19.33
N VAL A 221 -2.64 1.15 19.39
CA VAL A 221 -2.58 0.25 20.55
C VAL A 221 -1.17 -0.29 20.83
N LEU A 222 -0.35 -0.47 19.80
CA LEU A 222 1.05 -0.86 19.95
C LEU A 222 1.88 0.33 20.43
N VAL A 223 1.70 1.50 19.79
CA VAL A 223 2.44 2.71 20.15
C VAL A 223 2.16 3.15 21.59
N ASP A 224 0.90 3.10 22.03
CA ASP A 224 0.49 3.39 23.42
C ASP A 224 1.18 2.48 24.45
N ARG A 225 1.67 1.31 24.01
CA ARG A 225 2.40 0.33 24.83
C ARG A 225 3.92 0.40 24.64
N GLY A 226 4.42 1.36 23.86
CA GLY A 226 5.84 1.46 23.51
C GLY A 226 6.32 0.33 22.59
N LEU A 227 5.41 -0.25 21.80
CA LEU A 227 5.67 -1.29 20.82
C LEU A 227 5.54 -0.72 19.39
N THR A 228 6.06 -1.46 18.42
CA THR A 228 6.00 -1.14 16.98
C THR A 228 5.47 -2.35 16.22
N ASN A 229 4.87 -2.15 15.06
CA ASN A 229 4.53 -3.25 14.15
C ASN A 229 5.80 -3.71 13.44
N TYR A 230 6.39 -4.80 13.93
CA TYR A 230 7.61 -5.31 13.33
C TYR A 230 7.34 -5.88 11.94
N TRP A 231 6.35 -6.77 11.80
CA TRP A 231 6.13 -7.51 10.56
C TRP A 231 5.59 -6.68 9.39
N GLY A 232 4.81 -5.63 9.68
CA GLY A 232 4.27 -4.74 8.66
C GLY A 232 2.98 -5.20 7.96
N TYR A 233 2.30 -6.25 8.45
CA TYR A 233 0.97 -6.68 7.96
C TYR A 233 -0.15 -5.71 8.41
N ASN A 234 0.02 -4.41 8.15
CA ASN A 234 -0.94 -3.35 8.44
C ASN A 234 -0.75 -2.20 7.45
N THR A 235 -0.93 -2.50 6.17
CA THR A 235 -0.49 -1.62 5.07
C THR A 235 -1.49 -0.50 4.78
N ILE A 236 -1.00 0.66 4.35
CA ILE A 236 -1.80 1.81 3.91
C ILE A 236 -1.43 2.30 2.51
N GLY A 237 -0.16 2.15 2.11
CA GLY A 237 0.35 2.59 0.80
C GLY A 237 0.75 1.40 -0.06
N PHE A 238 -0.15 0.95 -0.93
CA PHE A 238 0.08 -0.27 -1.73
C PHE A 238 1.19 -0.14 -2.77
N PHE A 239 1.55 1.08 -3.18
CA PHE A 239 2.61 1.31 -4.17
C PHE A 239 3.94 1.78 -3.55
N ALA A 240 3.91 2.25 -2.30
CA ALA A 240 5.08 2.84 -1.67
C ALA A 240 5.85 1.78 -0.88
N PRO A 241 7.17 1.61 -1.12
CA PRO A 241 8.00 0.84 -0.20
C PRO A 241 8.06 1.53 1.17
N HIS A 242 8.10 0.75 2.25
CA HIS A 242 8.11 1.25 3.62
C HIS A 242 9.37 2.07 3.88
N ALA A 243 9.18 3.34 4.26
CA ALA A 243 10.27 4.31 4.33
C ALA A 243 11.31 3.97 5.41
N GLN A 244 10.90 3.38 6.54
CA GLN A 244 11.82 3.02 7.63
C GLN A 244 12.81 1.91 7.27
N TYR A 245 12.60 1.22 6.15
CA TYR A 245 13.54 0.23 5.62
C TYR A 245 14.52 0.84 4.60
N SER A 246 14.52 2.16 4.43
CA SER A 246 15.48 2.90 3.60
C SER A 246 16.59 3.51 4.44
N SER A 247 17.84 3.37 3.99
CA SER A 247 18.99 4.12 4.53
C SER A 247 19.25 5.45 3.83
N SER A 248 18.64 5.66 2.65
CA SER A 248 18.93 6.80 1.77
C SER A 248 17.98 7.98 1.94
N GLY A 249 16.93 7.82 2.74
CA GLY A 249 15.91 8.86 2.97
C GLY A 249 14.48 8.36 2.74
N GLN A 250 13.53 9.28 2.85
CA GLN A 250 12.09 9.01 2.84
C GLN A 250 11.28 9.89 1.88
N PHE A 251 11.94 10.75 1.10
CA PHE A 251 11.32 11.70 0.17
C PHE A 251 11.34 11.19 -1.28
N GLY A 252 11.33 9.86 -1.45
CA GLY A 252 11.43 9.16 -2.73
C GLY A 252 12.67 8.27 -2.81
N GLU A 253 13.67 8.49 -1.96
CA GLU A 253 14.90 7.69 -1.95
C GLU A 253 14.65 6.22 -1.59
N GLN A 254 13.61 5.92 -0.80
CA GLN A 254 13.18 4.55 -0.50
C GLN A 254 12.82 3.75 -1.76
N VAL A 255 12.29 4.42 -2.79
CA VAL A 255 11.98 3.78 -4.07
C VAL A 255 13.26 3.43 -4.83
N VAL A 256 14.21 4.38 -4.87
CA VAL A 256 15.51 4.20 -5.54
C VAL A 256 16.35 3.11 -4.85
N GLU A 257 16.35 3.10 -3.51
CA GLU A 257 17.06 2.10 -2.73
C GLU A 257 16.46 0.71 -2.92
N PHE A 258 15.12 0.58 -2.93
CA PHE A 258 14.45 -0.67 -3.24
C PHE A 258 14.79 -1.18 -4.66
N LYS A 259 14.71 -0.32 -5.69
CA LYS A 259 15.08 -0.70 -7.07
C LYS A 259 16.54 -1.14 -7.15
N SER A 260 17.44 -0.48 -6.42
CA SER A 260 18.86 -0.86 -6.34
C SER A 260 19.07 -2.23 -5.69
N MET A 261 18.33 -2.54 -4.62
CA MET A 261 18.34 -3.85 -3.99
C MET A 261 17.92 -4.94 -4.99
N VAL A 262 16.79 -4.75 -5.68
CA VAL A 262 16.28 -5.71 -6.67
C VAL A 262 17.31 -5.92 -7.79
N ARG A 263 17.84 -4.84 -8.37
CA ARG A 263 18.87 -4.91 -9.43
C ARG A 263 20.10 -5.72 -8.98
N ASN A 264 20.56 -5.52 -7.75
CA ASN A 264 21.73 -6.23 -7.23
C ASN A 264 21.44 -7.72 -6.99
N LEU A 265 20.26 -8.06 -6.48
CA LEU A 265 19.83 -9.45 -6.30
C LEU A 265 19.67 -10.17 -7.64
N HIS A 266 19.08 -9.51 -8.64
CA HIS A 266 18.95 -10.06 -9.98
C HIS A 266 20.31 -10.30 -10.65
N ALA A 267 21.25 -9.37 -10.52
CA ALA A 267 22.62 -9.55 -11.03
C ALA A 267 23.30 -10.79 -10.41
N ALA A 268 22.91 -11.19 -9.20
CA ALA A 268 23.36 -12.41 -8.54
C ALA A 268 22.54 -13.66 -8.92
N GLY A 269 21.48 -13.53 -9.71
CA GLY A 269 20.57 -14.61 -10.08
C GLY A 269 19.60 -15.01 -8.97
N ILE A 270 19.18 -14.06 -8.13
CA ILE A 270 18.24 -14.25 -7.03
C ILE A 270 16.96 -13.46 -7.34
N GLU A 271 15.81 -14.15 -7.34
CA GLU A 271 14.50 -13.54 -7.54
C GLU A 271 14.00 -12.84 -6.28
N VAL A 272 13.12 -11.84 -6.47
CA VAL A 272 12.46 -11.12 -5.37
C VAL A 272 10.97 -11.39 -5.41
N ILE A 273 10.45 -11.98 -4.33
CA ILE A 273 9.02 -12.20 -4.09
C ILE A 273 8.59 -11.29 -2.95
N LEU A 274 7.45 -10.62 -3.09
CA LEU A 274 6.91 -9.78 -2.02
C LEU A 274 5.73 -10.45 -1.33
N ASP A 275 5.75 -10.48 0.00
CA ASP A 275 4.54 -10.69 0.78
C ASP A 275 3.67 -9.43 0.70
N VAL A 276 2.43 -9.60 0.25
CA VAL A 276 1.51 -8.50 -0.05
C VAL A 276 0.19 -8.65 0.70
N VAL A 277 -0.21 -7.55 1.32
CA VAL A 277 -1.48 -7.40 2.03
C VAL A 277 -2.41 -6.52 1.19
N TYR A 278 -3.39 -7.16 0.55
CA TYR A 278 -4.46 -6.48 -0.18
C TYR A 278 -5.85 -6.74 0.43
N ASN A 279 -5.90 -7.56 1.47
CA ASN A 279 -7.14 -8.05 2.07
C ASN A 279 -7.73 -7.06 3.11
N HIS A 280 -6.90 -6.26 3.77
CA HIS A 280 -7.28 -5.22 4.74
C HIS A 280 -6.34 -4.00 4.68
N THR A 281 -6.64 -2.97 5.47
CA THR A 281 -5.82 -1.75 5.60
C THR A 281 -5.58 -1.37 7.06
N ALA A 282 -4.60 -0.48 7.27
CA ALA A 282 -4.31 0.14 8.57
C ALA A 282 -5.40 1.07 9.14
N GLU A 283 -6.48 1.31 8.41
CA GLU A 283 -7.58 2.13 8.93
C GLU A 283 -8.52 1.33 9.85
N GLY A 284 -8.37 0.00 9.97
CA GLY A 284 -9.17 -0.83 10.85
C GLY A 284 -10.69 -0.68 10.66
N ASN A 285 -11.46 -0.91 11.72
CA ASN A 285 -12.93 -0.83 11.71
C ASN A 285 -13.44 0.62 11.88
N HIS A 286 -14.74 0.81 12.11
CA HIS A 286 -15.38 2.11 12.36
C HIS A 286 -14.71 2.99 13.42
N LEU A 287 -14.02 2.41 14.42
CA LEU A 287 -13.28 3.13 15.46
C LEU A 287 -11.81 3.40 15.10
N GLY A 288 -11.34 2.90 13.97
CA GLY A 288 -10.02 3.19 13.46
C GLY A 288 -9.89 4.61 12.87
N PRO A 289 -8.65 4.99 12.49
CA PRO A 289 -8.35 6.34 12.02
C PRO A 289 -8.90 6.63 10.62
N THR A 290 -8.82 7.90 10.21
CA THR A 290 -9.17 8.34 8.85
C THR A 290 -7.92 8.94 8.21
N LEU A 291 -7.20 8.16 7.41
CA LEU A 291 -5.87 8.51 6.90
C LEU A 291 -5.77 8.44 5.37
N CYS A 292 -6.63 7.67 4.71
CA CYS A 292 -6.57 7.44 3.26
C CYS A 292 -7.97 7.07 2.75
N PHE A 293 -8.22 5.78 2.48
CA PHE A 293 -9.38 5.25 1.77
C PHE A 293 -10.71 5.67 2.38
N ARG A 294 -10.83 5.65 3.72
CA ARG A 294 -12.07 5.98 4.45
C ARG A 294 -12.53 7.40 4.18
N GLY A 295 -11.59 8.35 4.14
CA GLY A 295 -11.89 9.76 3.89
C GLY A 295 -12.10 10.07 2.41
N ILE A 296 -11.56 9.24 1.51
CA ILE A 296 -11.65 9.44 0.05
C ILE A 296 -12.94 8.88 -0.52
N ASP A 297 -13.28 7.62 -0.22
CA ASP A 297 -14.54 7.01 -0.63
C ASP A 297 -14.77 5.69 0.14
N ASN A 298 -15.32 5.78 1.35
CA ASN A 298 -15.48 4.64 2.26
C ASN A 298 -16.31 3.48 1.66
N LEU A 299 -17.36 3.80 0.90
CA LEU A 299 -18.25 2.80 0.28
C LEU A 299 -17.54 2.04 -0.86
N ALA A 300 -16.70 2.73 -1.62
CA ALA A 300 -15.96 2.14 -2.72
C ALA A 300 -14.84 1.21 -2.24
N TYR A 301 -14.10 1.59 -1.18
CA TYR A 301 -12.90 0.87 -0.77
C TYR A 301 -13.12 -0.22 0.28
N TYR A 302 -14.19 -0.18 1.07
CA TYR A 302 -14.42 -1.14 2.15
C TYR A 302 -15.69 -1.96 1.99
N ARG A 303 -15.63 -3.23 2.38
CA ARG A 303 -16.81 -4.07 2.50
C ARG A 303 -17.55 -3.71 3.78
N LEU A 304 -18.77 -3.22 3.64
CA LEU A 304 -19.63 -2.81 4.76
C LEU A 304 -20.73 -3.85 4.99
N GLN A 305 -21.26 -3.89 6.21
CA GLN A 305 -22.38 -4.78 6.53
C GLN A 305 -23.62 -4.33 5.73
N PRO A 306 -24.26 -5.21 4.93
CA PRO A 306 -25.38 -4.82 4.07
C PRO A 306 -26.57 -4.18 4.81
N ASP A 307 -26.89 -4.70 6.00
CA ASP A 307 -28.01 -4.23 6.82
C ASP A 307 -27.64 -3.04 7.72
N ASN A 308 -26.35 -2.77 7.91
CA ASN A 308 -25.86 -1.69 8.75
C ASN A 308 -24.50 -1.17 8.23
N PRO A 309 -24.51 -0.36 7.16
CA PRO A 309 -23.28 0.08 6.49
C PRO A 309 -22.40 1.00 7.34
N ARG A 310 -22.82 1.36 8.57
CA ARG A 310 -21.93 1.90 9.59
C ARG A 310 -20.75 1.00 9.89
N PHE A 311 -20.99 -0.31 9.91
CA PHE A 311 -20.01 -1.30 10.32
C PHE A 311 -19.37 -2.01 9.12
N TYR A 312 -18.16 -2.53 9.37
CA TYR A 312 -17.31 -3.17 8.37
C TYR A 312 -17.50 -4.69 8.44
N LEU A 313 -17.44 -5.34 7.29
CA LEU A 313 -17.24 -6.79 7.24
C LEU A 313 -15.76 -7.07 7.48
N ASP A 314 -15.49 -8.04 8.36
CA ASP A 314 -14.14 -8.40 8.77
C ASP A 314 -13.91 -9.91 8.59
N PHE A 315 -13.31 -10.29 7.48
CA PHE A 315 -12.87 -11.65 7.19
C PHE A 315 -11.37 -11.85 7.46
N THR A 316 -10.67 -10.81 7.90
CA THR A 316 -9.21 -10.77 8.08
C THR A 316 -8.81 -10.80 9.55
N GLY A 317 -9.72 -10.43 10.45
CA GLY A 317 -9.48 -10.28 11.88
C GLY A 317 -8.80 -8.96 12.26
N THR A 318 -8.77 -7.99 11.34
CA THR A 318 -8.04 -6.71 11.49
C THR A 318 -8.97 -5.49 11.47
N GLY A 319 -10.28 -5.72 11.48
CA GLY A 319 -11.32 -4.70 11.60
C GLY A 319 -11.98 -4.28 10.28
N ASN A 320 -11.36 -4.55 9.12
CA ASN A 320 -11.97 -4.28 7.82
C ASN A 320 -11.58 -5.33 6.78
N THR A 321 -12.33 -5.34 5.68
CA THR A 321 -11.97 -6.05 4.46
C THR A 321 -12.02 -5.10 3.27
N PHE A 322 -10.97 -5.08 2.46
CA PHE A 322 -10.88 -4.25 1.26
C PHE A 322 -11.84 -4.75 0.17
N ASN A 323 -12.48 -3.82 -0.53
CA ASN A 323 -13.61 -4.12 -1.41
C ASN A 323 -13.19 -4.46 -2.85
N LEU A 324 -12.74 -5.70 -3.07
CA LEU A 324 -12.40 -6.16 -4.42
C LEU A 324 -13.61 -6.45 -5.34
N LEU A 325 -14.84 -6.23 -4.86
CA LEU A 325 -16.04 -6.24 -5.71
C LEU A 325 -16.22 -4.90 -6.44
N HIS A 326 -15.63 -3.81 -5.91
CA HIS A 326 -15.69 -2.50 -6.53
C HIS A 326 -14.62 -2.37 -7.63
N SER A 327 -15.02 -1.97 -8.83
CA SER A 327 -14.15 -1.95 -10.01
C SER A 327 -12.89 -1.09 -9.83
N ARG A 328 -13.00 0.06 -9.15
CA ARG A 328 -11.88 0.98 -8.91
C ARG A 328 -10.95 0.52 -7.80
N ALA A 329 -11.48 -0.13 -6.76
CA ALA A 329 -10.66 -0.71 -5.70
C ALA A 329 -9.90 -1.94 -6.23
N LEU A 330 -10.56 -2.76 -7.07
CA LEU A 330 -9.90 -3.85 -7.79
C LEU A 330 -8.86 -3.34 -8.79
N GLN A 331 -9.16 -2.27 -9.54
CA GLN A 331 -8.20 -1.62 -10.43
C GLN A 331 -6.95 -1.16 -9.64
N LEU A 332 -7.13 -0.56 -8.47
CA LEU A 332 -6.03 -0.12 -7.61
C LEU A 332 -5.10 -1.29 -7.25
N VAL A 333 -5.64 -2.43 -6.86
CA VAL A 333 -4.84 -3.63 -6.57
C VAL A 333 -4.13 -4.15 -7.82
N MET A 334 -4.82 -4.22 -8.97
CA MET A 334 -4.22 -4.66 -10.23
C MET A 334 -3.11 -3.73 -10.70
N ASP A 335 -3.30 -2.42 -10.59
CA ASP A 335 -2.30 -1.41 -10.91
C ASP A 335 -1.10 -1.48 -9.96
N SER A 336 -1.34 -1.75 -8.67
CA SER A 336 -0.28 -1.97 -7.69
C SER A 336 0.58 -3.18 -8.05
N LEU A 337 -0.04 -4.33 -8.30
CA LEU A 337 0.66 -5.53 -8.75
C LEU A 337 1.47 -5.27 -10.03
N ARG A 338 0.89 -4.58 -11.02
CA ARG A 338 1.61 -4.22 -12.27
C ARG A 338 2.76 -3.28 -12.00
N TYR A 339 2.58 -2.29 -11.12
CA TYR A 339 3.63 -1.34 -10.73
C TYR A 339 4.82 -2.09 -10.13
N TRP A 340 4.59 -2.97 -9.16
CA TRP A 340 5.66 -3.74 -8.54
C TRP A 340 6.39 -4.63 -9.55
N VAL A 341 5.70 -5.18 -10.55
CA VAL A 341 6.28 -6.05 -11.58
C VAL A 341 7.00 -5.30 -12.70
N LEU A 342 6.48 -4.14 -13.14
CA LEU A 342 7.02 -3.38 -14.28
C LEU A 342 8.04 -2.35 -13.82
N GLU A 343 7.72 -1.58 -12.78
CA GLU A 343 8.53 -0.46 -12.32
C GLU A 343 9.55 -0.88 -11.27
N MET A 344 9.19 -1.82 -10.38
CA MET A 344 10.04 -2.29 -9.28
C MET A 344 10.71 -3.64 -9.56
N ARG A 345 10.36 -4.27 -10.69
CA ARG A 345 10.88 -5.56 -11.19
C ARG A 345 10.77 -6.74 -10.21
N VAL A 346 9.74 -6.77 -9.39
CA VAL A 346 9.39 -7.92 -8.55
C VAL A 346 9.04 -9.14 -9.42
N ASP A 347 9.51 -10.33 -9.03
CA ASP A 347 9.34 -11.60 -9.78
C ASP A 347 8.11 -12.41 -9.36
N GLY A 348 7.45 -12.01 -8.28
CA GLY A 348 6.22 -12.64 -7.81
C GLY A 348 5.73 -12.12 -6.48
N PHE A 349 4.62 -12.68 -6.03
CA PHE A 349 3.92 -12.27 -4.83
C PHE A 349 3.49 -13.48 -4.00
N ARG A 350 3.61 -13.34 -2.68
CA ARG A 350 2.91 -14.17 -1.70
C ARG A 350 1.76 -13.34 -1.12
N PHE A 351 0.54 -13.79 -1.34
CA PHE A 351 -0.67 -13.08 -0.92
C PHE A 351 -1.07 -13.55 0.48
N ASP A 352 -1.06 -12.61 1.41
CA ASP A 352 -1.58 -12.77 2.76
C ASP A 352 -3.11 -12.95 2.76
N LEU A 353 -3.60 -13.85 3.61
CA LEU A 353 -5.02 -14.21 3.75
C LEU A 353 -5.77 -14.26 2.41
N ALA A 354 -5.17 -14.92 1.42
CA ALA A 354 -5.53 -14.75 0.01
C ALA A 354 -6.98 -15.15 -0.31
N SER A 355 -7.59 -15.99 0.53
CA SER A 355 -9.00 -16.38 0.39
C SER A 355 -9.95 -15.17 0.49
N THR A 356 -9.57 -14.15 1.27
CA THR A 356 -10.34 -12.92 1.43
C THR A 356 -10.52 -12.18 0.10
N LEU A 357 -9.50 -12.22 -0.76
CA LEU A 357 -9.45 -11.50 -2.04
C LEU A 357 -10.48 -12.02 -3.06
N ALA A 358 -11.01 -13.21 -2.80
CA ALA A 358 -11.99 -13.88 -3.64
C ALA A 358 -13.34 -14.07 -2.95
N ARG A 359 -13.61 -13.32 -1.87
CA ARG A 359 -14.91 -13.35 -1.20
C ARG A 359 -15.93 -12.47 -1.91
N ASP A 360 -17.07 -13.05 -2.27
CA ASP A 360 -18.29 -12.34 -2.67
C ASP A 360 -19.33 -12.37 -1.53
N HIS A 361 -20.62 -12.27 -1.86
CA HIS A 361 -21.72 -12.35 -0.88
C HIS A 361 -22.07 -13.80 -0.46
N GLU A 362 -21.68 -14.79 -1.27
CA GLU A 362 -21.98 -16.21 -1.05
C GLU A 362 -20.81 -16.98 -0.43
N GLY A 363 -19.60 -16.40 -0.43
CA GLY A 363 -18.42 -16.96 0.20
C GLY A 363 -17.18 -16.77 -0.66
N VAL A 364 -16.20 -17.68 -0.54
CA VAL A 364 -15.03 -17.66 -1.41
C VAL A 364 -15.37 -18.28 -2.77
N ASN A 365 -15.17 -17.51 -3.83
CA ASN A 365 -15.56 -17.87 -5.19
C ASN A 365 -14.34 -17.90 -6.13
N LYS A 366 -14.06 -19.04 -6.74
CA LYS A 366 -12.93 -19.20 -7.68
C LYS A 366 -13.09 -18.41 -8.98
N LEU A 367 -14.32 -18.03 -9.32
CA LEU A 367 -14.66 -17.22 -10.49
C LEU A 367 -14.76 -15.72 -10.14
N HIS A 368 -14.28 -15.32 -8.97
CA HIS A 368 -14.25 -13.92 -8.56
C HIS A 368 -13.44 -13.09 -9.57
N ALA A 369 -13.89 -11.86 -9.85
CA ALA A 369 -13.28 -10.98 -10.85
C ALA A 369 -11.78 -10.76 -10.63
N PHE A 370 -11.32 -10.76 -9.37
CA PHE A 370 -9.90 -10.75 -9.02
C PHE A 370 -9.10 -11.86 -9.72
N PHE A 371 -9.56 -13.11 -9.64
CA PHE A 371 -8.87 -14.25 -10.24
C PHE A 371 -8.92 -14.22 -11.76
N GLU A 372 -10.07 -13.88 -12.34
CA GLU A 372 -10.20 -13.77 -13.80
C GLU A 372 -9.25 -12.69 -14.36
N ILE A 373 -9.21 -11.50 -13.71
CA ILE A 373 -8.40 -10.38 -14.18
C ILE A 373 -6.90 -10.67 -14.02
N ILE A 374 -6.46 -11.21 -12.87
CA ILE A 374 -5.04 -11.50 -12.66
C ILE A 374 -4.54 -12.62 -13.59
N HIS A 375 -5.40 -13.59 -13.94
CA HIS A 375 -5.08 -14.68 -14.85
C HIS A 375 -4.98 -14.25 -16.31
N GLN A 376 -5.88 -13.39 -16.77
CA GLN A 376 -5.82 -12.90 -18.15
C GLN A 376 -4.78 -11.80 -18.36
N ASP A 377 -4.31 -11.16 -17.27
CA ASP A 377 -3.40 -10.03 -17.36
C ASP A 377 -2.04 -10.44 -17.98
N PRO A 378 -1.60 -9.77 -19.05
CA PRO A 378 -0.39 -10.17 -19.78
C PRO A 378 0.91 -9.97 -19.00
N VAL A 379 0.88 -9.20 -17.91
CA VAL A 379 2.03 -8.95 -17.04
C VAL A 379 1.97 -9.88 -15.82
N LEU A 380 0.82 -9.93 -15.14
CA LEU A 380 0.67 -10.65 -13.87
C LEU A 380 0.58 -12.17 -14.03
N SER A 381 0.06 -12.65 -15.16
CA SER A 381 0.08 -14.08 -15.49
C SER A 381 1.49 -14.66 -15.70
N GLN A 382 2.51 -13.79 -15.78
CA GLN A 382 3.89 -14.15 -16.08
C GLN A 382 4.79 -14.18 -14.83
N VAL A 383 4.26 -13.92 -13.64
CA VAL A 383 5.01 -13.90 -12.37
C VAL A 383 4.57 -15.01 -11.44
N LYS A 384 5.33 -15.26 -10.36
CA LYS A 384 4.94 -16.26 -9.35
C LYS A 384 3.78 -15.72 -8.51
N LEU A 385 2.74 -16.52 -8.35
CA LEU A 385 1.61 -16.22 -7.46
C LEU A 385 1.56 -17.32 -6.39
N ILE A 386 1.79 -16.95 -5.14
CA ILE A 386 1.76 -17.83 -3.97
C ILE A 386 0.64 -17.34 -3.06
N ALA A 387 -0.20 -18.23 -2.57
CA ALA A 387 -1.30 -17.89 -1.68
C ALA A 387 -1.07 -18.43 -0.27
N GLU A 388 -1.47 -17.67 0.74
CA GLU A 388 -1.98 -18.22 1.99
C GLU A 388 -3.44 -18.67 1.76
N PRO A 389 -3.70 -19.98 1.61
CA PRO A 389 -4.98 -20.46 1.10
C PRO A 389 -6.05 -20.56 2.20
N TRP A 390 -6.10 -19.57 3.07
CA TRP A 390 -7.13 -19.41 4.09
C TRP A 390 -7.35 -17.94 4.46
N ASP A 391 -8.43 -17.67 5.17
CA ASP A 391 -8.63 -16.45 5.96
C ASP A 391 -9.34 -16.82 7.28
N VAL A 392 -9.66 -15.84 8.13
CA VAL A 392 -10.30 -16.10 9.44
C VAL A 392 -11.83 -16.18 9.37
N GLY A 393 -12.42 -15.84 8.23
CA GLY A 393 -13.86 -15.85 8.03
C GLY A 393 -14.44 -17.26 7.88
N GLU A 394 -15.75 -17.40 8.08
CA GLU A 394 -16.45 -18.66 7.83
C GLU A 394 -16.25 -19.11 6.37
N GLY A 395 -15.98 -20.41 6.19
CA GLY A 395 -15.66 -20.98 4.86
C GLY A 395 -14.29 -20.54 4.30
N GLY A 396 -13.44 -19.91 5.11
CA GLY A 396 -12.17 -19.34 4.68
C GLY A 396 -11.11 -20.35 4.27
N TYR A 397 -11.18 -21.61 4.70
CA TYR A 397 -10.14 -22.61 4.42
C TYR A 397 -10.23 -23.16 2.98
N GLN A 398 -9.31 -22.74 2.12
CA GLN A 398 -9.30 -23.00 0.67
C GLN A 398 -8.04 -23.74 0.18
N VAL A 399 -7.46 -24.58 1.03
CA VAL A 399 -6.31 -25.43 0.64
C VAL A 399 -6.70 -26.35 -0.52
N GLY A 400 -5.95 -26.29 -1.61
CA GLY A 400 -6.15 -27.00 -2.87
C GLY A 400 -7.22 -26.39 -3.76
N ASN A 401 -7.78 -25.24 -3.37
CA ASN A 401 -8.86 -24.59 -4.09
C ASN A 401 -8.44 -23.38 -4.91
N PHE A 402 -7.18 -22.94 -4.85
CA PHE A 402 -6.75 -21.82 -5.69
C PHE A 402 -6.73 -22.22 -7.17
N PRO A 403 -6.95 -21.25 -8.08
CA PRO A 403 -6.87 -21.50 -9.51
C PRO A 403 -5.51 -22.02 -9.96
N VAL A 404 -5.45 -22.57 -11.18
CA VAL A 404 -4.16 -22.95 -11.79
C VAL A 404 -3.19 -21.76 -11.84
N LEU A 405 -1.89 -22.04 -11.95
CA LEU A 405 -0.77 -21.08 -11.84
C LEU A 405 -0.45 -20.60 -10.42
N TRP A 406 -1.37 -20.75 -9.46
CA TRP A 406 -1.08 -20.45 -8.06
C TRP A 406 -0.36 -21.61 -7.39
N ALA A 407 0.64 -21.26 -6.59
CA ALA A 407 1.16 -22.12 -5.53
C ALA A 407 0.50 -21.76 -4.20
N GLU A 408 0.49 -22.70 -3.26
CA GLU A 408 -0.15 -22.50 -1.97
C GLU A 408 0.81 -22.85 -0.84
N TRP A 409 0.81 -22.06 0.23
CA TRP A 409 1.42 -22.44 1.49
C TRP A 409 0.72 -23.69 2.05
N ASN A 410 1.46 -24.80 2.13
CA ASN A 410 0.90 -26.07 2.56
C ASN A 410 0.93 -26.21 4.10
N GLY A 411 -0.11 -25.65 4.75
CA GLY A 411 -0.30 -25.78 6.19
C GLY A 411 -0.40 -27.24 6.66
N LYS A 412 -1.02 -28.13 5.86
CA LYS A 412 -1.11 -29.57 6.18
C LYS A 412 0.25 -30.24 6.26
N TYR A 413 1.15 -29.92 5.33
CA TYR A 413 2.52 -30.44 5.34
C TYR A 413 3.27 -29.98 6.60
N ARG A 414 3.23 -28.67 6.91
CA ARG A 414 3.84 -28.12 8.12
C ARG A 414 3.36 -28.85 9.38
N ASP A 415 2.05 -29.03 9.52
CA ASP A 415 1.44 -29.62 10.71
C ASP A 415 1.67 -31.13 10.80
N THR A 416 1.82 -31.82 9.67
CA THR A 416 2.11 -33.27 9.64
C THR A 416 3.59 -33.57 9.94
N MET A 417 4.50 -32.68 9.55
CA MET A 417 5.95 -32.86 9.72
C MET A 417 6.47 -32.45 11.10
N ARG A 418 5.73 -31.62 11.84
CA ARG A 418 6.03 -31.19 13.21
C ARG A 418 5.41 -32.15 14.22
#